data_AF-I1R0C6-F1
#
_entry.id   AF-I1R0C6-F1
#
_cell.length_a   1.000
_cell.length_b   1.000
_cell.length_c   1.000
_cell.angle_alpha   90.00
_cell.angle_beta   90.00
_cell.angle_gamma   90.00
#
_symmetry.space_group_name_H-M   'P 1'
#
loop_
_entity.id
_entity.type
_entity.pdbx_description
1 polymer ?
#
loop_
_entity_poly.entity_id
_entity_poly.type
_entity_poly.pdbx_seq_one_letter_code
_entity_poly.pdbx_strand_id
1 'polypeptide(L)'
;EAISVPWKNLPRKTTKLYFAMRVLENYESSEGRNACEASLSDLPAVLALRKDMCDKMSSSESQIPTALLERLLAAGKKQHPPVCAILGGILGQEVIKSISGKGDPIKNFFYYDAADGKGIAEDIPPLSSD
;
A
#
# COMPACT_ATOMS: atom_id res chain seq x y z
N GLU A 1 -3.23 13.83 1.32
CA GLU A 1 -3.74 14.01 -0.05
C GLU A 1 -3.63 12.75 -0.90
N ALA A 2 -2.43 12.21 -1.17
CA ALA A 2 -2.28 11.06 -2.09
C ALA A 2 -3.01 9.77 -1.66
N ILE A 3 -3.18 9.53 -0.35
CA ILE A 3 -3.93 8.36 0.17
C ILE A 3 -5.46 8.57 0.17
N SER A 4 -5.92 9.78 -0.15
CA SER A 4 -7.33 10.17 -0.15
C SER A 4 -7.93 10.17 -1.56
N VAL A 5 -7.12 9.88 -2.59
CA VAL A 5 -7.56 9.88 -3.99
C VAL A 5 -8.60 8.77 -4.20
N PRO A 6 -9.77 9.09 -4.77
CA PRO A 6 -10.76 8.08 -5.12
C PRO A 6 -10.15 7.03 -6.04
N TRP A 7 -10.36 5.74 -5.75
CA TRP A 7 -9.68 4.66 -6.51
C TRP A 7 -10.04 4.63 -7.99
N LYS A 8 -11.23 5.12 -8.36
CA LYS A 8 -11.64 5.31 -9.75
C LYS A 8 -10.77 6.30 -10.54
N ASN A 9 -10.07 7.21 -9.85
CA ASN A 9 -9.17 8.20 -10.45
C ASN A 9 -7.71 7.73 -10.50
N LEU A 10 -7.41 6.56 -9.92
CA LEU A 10 -6.06 6.01 -9.96
C LEU A 10 -5.75 5.40 -11.33
N PRO A 11 -4.47 5.41 -11.76
CA PRO A 11 -4.04 4.71 -12.96
C PRO A 11 -4.51 3.25 -12.95
N ARG A 12 -5.01 2.76 -14.10
CA ARG A 12 -5.50 1.38 -14.22
C ARG A 12 -4.46 0.30 -13.85
N LYS A 13 -3.18 0.65 -13.92
CA LYS A 13 -2.05 -0.24 -13.62
C LYS A 13 -1.54 -0.13 -12.17
N THR A 14 -2.21 0.64 -11.31
CA THR A 14 -1.81 0.77 -9.91
C THR A 14 -1.76 -0.59 -9.24
N THR A 15 -0.68 -0.83 -8.51
CA THR A 15 -0.38 -2.10 -7.86
C THR A 15 -1.45 -2.49 -6.85
N LYS A 16 -1.76 -3.80 -6.83
CA LYS A 16 -2.69 -4.40 -5.86
C LYS A 16 -2.25 -4.17 -4.41
N LEU A 17 -0.94 -4.02 -4.18
CA LEU A 17 -0.39 -3.71 -2.86
C LEU A 17 -0.89 -2.36 -2.33
N TYR A 18 -1.04 -1.35 -3.18
CA TYR A 18 -1.58 -0.05 -2.76
C TYR A 18 -2.96 -0.24 -2.14
N PHE A 19 -3.87 -0.89 -2.86
CA PHE A 19 -5.24 -1.10 -2.43
C PHE A 19 -5.33 -1.99 -1.17
N ALA A 20 -4.55 -3.07 -1.11
CA ALA A 20 -4.51 -3.95 0.06
C ALA A 20 -4.02 -3.21 1.31
N MET A 21 -2.97 -2.41 1.20
CA MET A 21 -2.46 -1.57 2.30
C MET A 21 -3.51 -0.54 2.73
N ARG A 22 -4.22 0.11 1.78
CA ARG A 22 -5.30 1.05 2.13
C ARG A 22 -6.41 0.40 2.95
N VAL A 23 -6.82 -0.83 2.60
CA VAL A 23 -7.85 -1.56 3.36
C VAL A 23 -7.37 -1.89 4.77
N LEU A 24 -6.15 -2.42 4.91
CA LEU A 24 -5.60 -2.77 6.23
C LEU A 24 -5.42 -1.55 7.12
N GLU A 25 -4.87 -0.46 6.59
CA GLU A 25 -4.70 0.78 7.36
C GLU A 25 -6.05 1.38 7.79
N ASN A 26 -7.08 1.30 6.94
CA ASN A 26 -8.41 1.77 7.31
C ASN A 26 -9.06 0.90 8.40
N TYR A 27 -8.88 -0.42 8.30
CA TYR A 27 -9.33 -1.38 9.32
C TYR A 27 -8.65 -1.14 10.67
N GLU A 28 -7.33 -1.05 10.68
CA GLU A 28 -6.56 -0.82 11.91
C GLU A 28 -6.95 0.53 12.54
N SER A 29 -7.08 1.58 11.73
CA SER A 29 -7.52 2.90 12.18
C SER A 29 -8.93 2.88 12.77
N SER A 30 -9.90 2.17 12.15
CA SER A 30 -11.27 2.06 12.67
C SER A 30 -11.35 1.29 13.98
N GLU A 31 -10.42 0.36 14.21
CA GLU A 31 -10.33 -0.44 15.44
C GLU A 31 -9.44 0.22 16.51
N GLY A 32 -8.87 1.40 16.23
CA GLY A 32 -7.94 2.08 17.14
C GLY A 32 -6.62 1.34 17.35
N ARG A 33 -6.22 0.51 16.39
CA ARG A 33 -5.00 -0.31 16.42
C ARG A 33 -3.85 0.40 15.70
N ASN A 34 -2.62 0.07 16.09
CA ASN A 34 -1.43 0.54 15.39
C ASN A 34 -1.18 -0.28 14.11
N ALA A 35 -0.28 0.21 13.26
CA ALA A 35 0.11 -0.46 12.03
C ALA A 35 0.60 -1.90 12.26
N CYS A 36 0.13 -2.81 11.42
CA CYS A 36 0.44 -4.24 11.43
C CYS A 36 0.05 -4.98 12.73
N GLU A 37 -0.94 -4.48 13.47
CA GLU A 37 -1.54 -5.17 14.63
C GLU A 37 -2.71 -6.07 14.25
N ALA A 38 -3.32 -5.88 13.08
CA ALA A 38 -4.28 -6.82 12.55
C ALA A 38 -3.61 -8.18 12.26
N SER A 39 -4.35 -9.26 12.48
CA SER A 39 -3.89 -10.62 12.32
C SER A 39 -4.88 -11.46 11.50
N LEU A 40 -4.56 -12.73 11.25
CA LEU A 40 -5.43 -13.62 10.48
C LEU A 40 -6.83 -13.81 11.11
N SER A 41 -6.99 -13.63 12.42
CA SER A 41 -8.32 -13.70 13.05
C SER A 41 -9.24 -12.55 12.62
N ASP A 42 -8.65 -11.42 12.20
CA ASP A 42 -9.39 -10.24 11.75
C ASP A 42 -9.82 -10.35 10.28
N LEU A 43 -9.34 -11.37 9.54
CA LEU A 43 -9.58 -11.53 8.10
C LEU A 43 -11.07 -11.39 7.71
N PRO A 44 -12.06 -11.99 8.41
CA PRO A 44 -13.46 -11.83 8.06
C PRO A 44 -13.91 -10.36 8.09
N ALA A 45 -13.49 -9.60 9.10
CA ALA A 45 -13.81 -8.18 9.24
C ALA A 45 -13.07 -7.33 8.18
N VAL A 46 -11.81 -7.65 7.91
CA VAL A 46 -11.00 -7.01 6.85
C VAL A 46 -11.64 -7.23 5.48
N LEU A 47 -12.16 -8.43 5.19
CA LEU A 47 -12.86 -8.73 3.93
C LEU A 47 -14.19 -8.00 3.80
N ALA A 48 -14.92 -7.84 4.91
CA ALA A 48 -16.14 -7.02 4.94
C ALA A 48 -15.82 -5.55 4.64
N LEU A 49 -14.77 -5.00 5.26
CA LEU A 49 -14.32 -3.63 4.99
C LEU A 49 -13.82 -3.45 3.56
N ARG A 50 -13.04 -4.41 3.03
CA ARG A 50 -12.60 -4.42 1.62
C ARG A 50 -13.79 -4.22 0.69
N LYS A 51 -14.86 -4.97 0.90
CA LYS A 51 -16.07 -4.90 0.07
C LYS A 51 -16.72 -3.52 0.18
N ASP A 52 -16.95 -3.02 1.38
CA ASP A 52 -17.53 -1.68 1.62
C ASP A 52 -16.70 -0.57 0.95
N MET A 53 -15.37 -0.63 1.06
CA MET A 53 -14.47 0.33 0.40
C MET A 53 -14.50 0.21 -1.12
N CYS A 54 -14.50 -1.01 -1.67
CA CYS A 54 -14.65 -1.25 -3.11
C CYS A 54 -15.96 -0.68 -3.64
N ASP A 55 -17.07 -0.89 -2.94
CA ASP A 55 -18.40 -0.39 -3.29
C ASP A 55 -18.41 1.15 -3.28
N LYS A 56 -17.93 1.77 -2.19
CA LYS A 56 -17.84 3.24 -2.04
C LYS A 56 -16.96 3.90 -3.10
N MET A 57 -15.87 3.25 -3.47
CA MET A 57 -14.90 3.77 -4.42
C MET A 57 -15.17 3.34 -5.87
N SER A 58 -16.26 2.59 -6.12
CA SER A 58 -16.64 2.04 -7.43
C SER A 58 -15.50 1.25 -8.09
N SER A 59 -14.82 0.40 -7.30
CA SER A 59 -13.70 -0.43 -7.74
C SER A 59 -14.01 -1.91 -7.55
N SER A 60 -13.37 -2.77 -8.33
CA SER A 60 -13.59 -4.22 -8.25
C SER A 60 -12.79 -4.83 -7.09
N GLU A 61 -13.43 -5.70 -6.30
CA GLU A 61 -12.74 -6.51 -5.27
C GLU A 61 -11.58 -7.36 -5.83
N SER A 62 -11.57 -7.65 -7.14
CA SER A 62 -10.48 -8.36 -7.83
C SER A 62 -9.13 -7.63 -7.81
N GLN A 63 -9.14 -6.31 -7.55
CA GLN A 63 -7.94 -5.51 -7.32
C GLN A 63 -7.27 -5.84 -5.98
N ILE A 64 -7.99 -6.48 -5.06
CA ILE A 64 -7.53 -6.78 -3.70
C ILE A 64 -7.75 -8.29 -3.41
N PRO A 65 -6.89 -9.16 -3.95
CA PRO A 65 -7.01 -10.60 -3.76
C PRO A 65 -6.99 -10.97 -2.28
N THR A 66 -7.87 -11.88 -1.85
CA THR A 66 -7.91 -12.37 -0.47
C THR A 66 -6.56 -12.95 -0.02
N ALA A 67 -5.89 -13.72 -0.89
CA ALA A 67 -4.57 -14.28 -0.61
C ALA A 67 -3.49 -13.21 -0.33
N LEU A 68 -3.63 -12.01 -0.89
CA LEU A 68 -2.72 -10.91 -0.59
C LEU A 68 -2.96 -10.37 0.83
N LEU A 69 -4.22 -10.17 1.22
CA LEU A 69 -4.58 -9.74 2.58
C LEU A 69 -4.17 -10.76 3.62
N GLU A 70 -4.42 -12.06 3.38
CA GLU A 70 -3.98 -13.15 4.26
C GLU A 70 -2.47 -13.12 4.48
N ARG A 71 -1.70 -12.97 3.41
CA ARG A 71 -0.23 -12.89 3.51
C ARG A 71 0.24 -11.69 4.32
N LEU A 72 -0.36 -10.51 4.10
CA LEU A 72 0.00 -9.30 4.85
C LEU A 72 -0.34 -9.43 6.33
N LEU A 73 -1.53 -9.96 6.67
CA LEU A 73 -1.94 -10.25 8.05
C LEU A 73 -1.05 -11.31 8.72
N ALA A 74 -0.64 -12.35 7.99
CA ALA A 74 0.27 -13.38 8.49
C ALA A 74 1.71 -12.86 8.71
N ALA A 75 2.13 -11.87 7.92
CA ALA A 75 3.41 -11.20 8.10
C ALA A 75 3.39 -10.32 9.36
N GLY A 76 2.34 -9.53 9.58
CA GLY A 76 2.20 -8.65 10.75
C GLY A 76 3.42 -7.75 10.93
N LYS A 77 3.93 -7.63 12.16
CA LYS A 77 5.11 -6.80 12.50
C LYS A 77 6.47 -7.44 12.14
N LYS A 78 6.50 -8.58 11.46
CA LYS A 78 7.77 -9.27 11.14
C LYS A 78 8.59 -8.43 10.16
N GLN A 79 9.85 -8.22 10.50
CA GLN A 79 10.81 -7.55 9.63
C GLN A 79 11.85 -8.57 9.15
N HIS A 80 12.06 -8.62 7.85
CA HIS A 80 13.07 -9.48 7.23
C HIS A 80 14.30 -8.64 6.88
N PRO A 81 15.51 -8.98 7.39
CA PRO A 81 16.71 -8.18 7.12
C PRO A 81 16.98 -7.93 5.62
N PRO A 82 16.80 -8.90 4.70
CA PRO A 82 16.95 -8.65 3.27
C PRO A 82 15.97 -7.60 2.71
N VAL A 83 14.70 -7.63 3.14
CA VAL A 83 13.68 -6.66 2.72
C VAL A 83 14.02 -5.27 3.25
N CYS A 84 14.50 -5.19 4.50
CA CYS A 84 14.93 -3.93 5.10
C CYS A 84 16.12 -3.32 4.34
N ALA A 85 17.08 -4.14 3.90
CA ALA A 85 18.21 -3.69 3.10
C ALA A 85 17.77 -3.15 1.72
N ILE A 86 16.82 -3.82 1.06
CA ILE A 86 16.26 -3.37 -0.23
C ILE A 86 15.55 -2.02 -0.07
N LEU A 87 14.60 -1.94 0.87
CA LEU A 87 13.84 -0.71 1.09
C LEU A 87 14.72 0.43 1.59
N GLY A 88 15.65 0.15 2.50
CA GLY A 88 16.59 1.13 3.03
C GLY A 88 17.54 1.67 1.96
N GLY A 89 18.04 0.82 1.06
CA GLY A 89 18.86 1.24 -0.06
C GLY A 89 18.12 2.17 -1.04
N ILE A 90 16.89 1.79 -1.40
CA ILE A 90 16.05 2.61 -2.30
C ILE A 90 15.70 3.94 -1.63
N LEU A 91 15.21 3.91 -0.40
CA LEU A 91 14.86 5.12 0.35
C LEU A 91 16.08 6.04 0.53
N GLY A 92 17.26 5.49 0.86
CA GLY A 92 18.49 6.26 0.98
C GLY A 92 18.88 6.96 -0.33
N GLN A 93 18.71 6.28 -1.46
CA GLN A 93 18.94 6.88 -2.77
C GLN A 93 17.96 8.02 -3.07
N GLU A 94 16.68 7.87 -2.74
CA GLU A 94 15.66 8.91 -2.93
C GLU A 94 15.92 10.14 -2.06
N VAL A 95 16.40 9.95 -0.83
CA VAL A 95 16.84 11.05 0.03
C VAL A 95 18.01 11.81 -0.62
N ILE A 96 19.02 11.11 -1.13
CA ILE A 96 20.19 11.74 -1.80
C ILE A 96 19.75 12.54 -3.02
N LYS A 97 18.87 12.00 -3.88
CA LYS A 97 18.33 12.73 -5.04
C LYS A 97 17.62 14.01 -4.61
N SER A 98 16.78 13.91 -3.58
CA SER A 98 15.98 15.03 -3.07
C SER A 98 16.84 16.15 -2.51
N ILE A 99 17.87 15.85 -1.71
CA ILE A 99 18.73 16.87 -1.09
C ILE A 99 19.76 17.46 -2.06
N SER A 100 20.23 16.67 -3.03
CA SER A 100 21.25 17.13 -3.98
C SER A 100 20.67 17.88 -5.18
N GLY A 101 19.36 17.78 -5.41
CA GLY A 101 18.69 18.29 -6.61
C GLY A 101 19.13 17.57 -7.89
N LYS A 102 19.68 16.35 -7.79
CA LYS A 102 20.19 15.58 -8.92
C LYS A 102 19.40 14.28 -9.12
N GLY A 103 19.02 14.04 -10.36
CA GLY A 103 18.17 12.91 -10.75
C GLY A 103 16.69 13.18 -10.47
N ASP A 104 15.83 12.26 -10.93
CA ASP A 104 14.40 12.35 -10.72
C ASP A 104 13.98 11.47 -9.52
N PRO A 105 13.47 12.08 -8.43
CA PRO A 105 12.93 11.32 -7.31
C PRO A 105 11.67 10.54 -7.71
N ILE A 106 11.43 9.42 -7.02
CA ILE A 106 10.19 8.66 -7.10
C ILE A 106 9.04 9.55 -6.64
N LYS A 107 8.00 9.62 -7.47
CA LYS A 107 6.73 10.28 -7.18
C LYS A 107 5.69 9.18 -7.17
N ASN A 108 5.00 8.89 -6.08
CA ASN A 108 5.29 9.25 -4.68
C ASN A 108 5.26 8.03 -3.73
N PHE A 109 4.88 6.85 -4.23
CA PHE A 109 4.98 5.60 -3.48
C PHE A 109 5.95 4.63 -4.15
N PHE A 110 6.62 3.84 -3.32
CA PHE A 110 7.37 2.68 -3.77
C PHE A 110 6.89 1.44 -2.98
N TYR A 111 6.51 0.40 -3.70
CA TYR A 111 6.06 -0.88 -3.15
C TYR A 111 7.03 -1.99 -3.54
N TYR A 112 7.33 -2.87 -2.60
CA TYR A 112 8.12 -4.07 -2.85
C TYR A 112 7.36 -5.31 -2.35
N ASP A 113 7.18 -6.31 -3.21
CA ASP A 113 6.62 -7.61 -2.82
C ASP A 113 7.74 -8.67 -2.79
N ALA A 114 8.02 -9.21 -1.62
CA ALA A 114 9.04 -10.24 -1.45
C ALA A 114 8.66 -11.59 -2.08
N ALA A 115 7.38 -11.84 -2.38
CA ALA A 115 6.96 -13.12 -2.95
C ALA A 115 7.21 -13.24 -4.45
N ASP A 116 7.19 -12.13 -5.18
CA ASP A 116 7.52 -12.11 -6.61
C ASP A 116 8.75 -11.25 -6.95
N GLY A 117 9.34 -10.61 -5.94
CA GLY A 117 10.57 -9.82 -6.04
C GLY A 117 10.39 -8.48 -6.74
N LYS A 118 9.17 -8.03 -7.02
CA LYS A 118 8.93 -6.80 -7.79
C LYS A 118 8.95 -5.56 -6.91
N GLY A 119 9.70 -4.56 -7.36
CA GLY A 119 9.62 -3.17 -6.90
C GLY A 119 8.83 -2.33 -7.90
N ILE A 120 7.81 -1.61 -7.44
CA ILE A 120 6.94 -0.77 -8.28
C ILE A 120 6.89 0.63 -7.69
N ALA A 121 7.25 1.63 -8.49
CA ALA A 121 7.01 3.03 -8.20
C ALA A 121 5.62 3.44 -8.72
N GLU A 122 4.82 4.05 -7.86
CA GLU A 122 3.47 4.51 -8.17
C GLU A 122 3.41 6.03 -8.07
N ASP A 123 3.03 6.66 -9.18
CA ASP A 123 2.75 8.10 -9.26
C ASP A 123 1.27 8.32 -8.98
N ILE A 124 0.95 8.51 -7.69
CA ILE A 124 -0.39 8.82 -7.25
C ILE A 124 -0.55 10.34 -7.24
N PRO A 125 -1.30 10.92 -8.19
CA PRO A 125 -1.45 12.35 -8.27
C PRO A 125 -2.15 12.89 -7.01
N PRO A 126 -1.86 14.14 -6.59
CA PRO A 126 -2.68 14.79 -5.58
C PRO A 126 -4.13 14.90 -6.06
N LEU A 127 -5.09 15.07 -5.12
CA LEU A 127 -6.45 15.45 -5.53
C LEU A 127 -6.33 16.74 -6.35
N SER A 128 -6.87 16.75 -7.57
CA SER A 128 -7.04 17.99 -8.32
C SER A 128 -7.94 18.91 -7.50
N SER A 129 -7.40 20.02 -7.02
CA SER A 129 -8.19 21.17 -6.61
C SER A 129 -8.75 21.77 -7.89
N ASP A 130 -9.97 21.39 -8.25
CA ASP A 130 -10.82 22.24 -9.09
C ASP A 130 -11.12 23.54 -8.34
#